data_AF-A0A4W3IFI6-F1
#
_entry.id   AF-A0A4W3IFI6-F1
#
_cell.length_a   1.000
_cell.length_b   1.000
_cell.length_c   1.000
_cell.angle_alpha   90.00
_cell.angle_beta   90.00
_cell.angle_gamma   90.00
#
_symmetry.space_group_name_H-M   'P 1'
#
loop_
_entity.id
_entity.type
_entity.pdbx_description
1 polymer ?
#
loop_
_entity_poly.entity_id
_entity_poly.type
_entity_poly.pdbx_seq_one_letter_code
_entity_poly.pdbx_strand_id
1 'polypeptide(L)'
;MGVKNRPQCYFDVEINRVPVGRIVFELFSDVCPKTCKNFLFLCTGEKGLGKRTRKQLCYKGSTFHRIVKEFMIQGGDFSEGNGRGGESIYGGYFEGRTSVEI
;
A
#
# COMPACT_ATOMS: atom_id res chain seq x y z
N MET A 1 7.39 -28.92 3.07
CA MET A 1 7.49 -27.47 2.77
C MET A 1 7.10 -26.73 4.04
N GLY A 2 8.02 -25.98 4.65
CA GLY A 2 7.72 -25.26 5.90
C GLY A 2 6.73 -24.13 5.67
N VAL A 3 5.84 -23.87 6.63
CA VAL A 3 4.92 -22.72 6.60
C VAL A 3 5.77 -21.46 6.55
N LYS A 4 5.71 -20.72 5.44
CA LYS A 4 6.37 -19.42 5.32
C LYS A 4 5.57 -18.40 6.11
N ASN A 5 6.15 -17.82 7.16
CA ASN A 5 5.49 -16.81 7.97
C ASN A 5 5.48 -15.46 7.23
N ARG A 6 4.39 -15.18 6.53
CA ARG A 6 4.21 -13.96 5.74
C ARG A 6 3.30 -12.96 6.48
N PRO A 7 3.68 -11.68 6.57
CA PRO A 7 2.84 -10.66 7.16
C PRO A 7 1.50 -10.55 6.43
N GLN A 8 0.43 -10.37 7.20
CA GLN A 8 -0.87 -10.03 6.67
C GLN A 8 -1.24 -8.60 7.06
N CYS A 9 -1.96 -7.92 6.19
CA CYS A 9 -2.55 -6.61 6.44
C CYS A 9 -3.89 -6.51 5.72
N TYR A 10 -4.66 -5.45 5.98
CA TYR A 10 -6.00 -5.34 5.43
C TYR A 10 -6.42 -3.88 5.20
N PHE A 11 -7.43 -3.71 4.35
CA PHE A 11 -8.19 -2.48 4.20
C PHE A 11 -9.65 -2.74 4.54
N ASP A 12 -10.21 -1.92 5.42
CA ASP A 12 -11.66 -1.75 5.52
C ASP A 12 -12.07 -0.67 4.52
N VAL A 13 -12.98 -1.00 3.61
CA VAL A 13 -13.34 -0.14 2.48
C VAL A 13 -14.77 0.37 2.66
N GLU A 14 -14.94 1.65 2.36
CA GLU A 14 -16.25 2.30 2.29
C GLU A 14 -16.50 2.83 0.87
N ILE A 15 -17.75 2.75 0.42
CA ILE A 15 -18.23 3.43 -0.79
C ILE A 15 -19.32 4.40 -0.33
N ASN A 16 -19.16 5.69 -0.65
CA ASN A 16 -20.06 6.74 -0.17
C ASN A 16 -20.28 6.72 1.36
N ARG A 17 -19.20 6.45 2.13
CA ARG A 17 -19.20 6.32 3.60
C ARG A 17 -20.04 5.16 4.14
N VAL A 18 -20.39 4.20 3.27
CA VAL A 18 -21.02 2.94 3.67
C VAL A 18 -19.97 1.84 3.62
N PRO A 19 -19.69 1.14 4.75
CA PRO A 19 -18.79 0.01 4.76
C PRO A 19 -19.23 -1.08 3.78
N VAL A 20 -18.34 -1.50 2.88
CA VAL A 20 -18.62 -2.53 1.87
C VAL A 20 -17.87 -3.84 2.12
N GLY A 21 -16.84 -3.80 2.97
CA GLY A 21 -16.14 -5.00 3.40
C GLY A 21 -14.66 -4.79 3.65
N ARG A 22 -13.98 -5.91 3.89
CA ARG A 22 -12.55 -5.98 4.16
C ARG A 22 -11.81 -6.70 3.05
N ILE A 23 -10.72 -6.10 2.59
CA ILE A 23 -9.73 -6.74 1.71
C ILE A 23 -8.54 -7.14 2.57
N VAL A 24 -8.13 -8.41 2.53
CA VAL A 24 -6.98 -8.93 3.27
C VAL A 24 -5.87 -9.29 2.28
N PHE A 25 -4.63 -8.89 2.60
CA PHE A 25 -3.45 -9.15 1.79
C PHE A 25 -2.46 -10.00 2.58
N GLU A 26 -1.96 -11.08 1.98
CA GLU A 26 -0.72 -11.73 2.40
C GLU A 26 0.44 -11.11 1.62
N LEU A 27 1.48 -10.67 2.33
CA LEU A 27 2.64 -10.03 1.73
C LEU A 27 3.77 -11.04 1.54
N PHE A 28 4.25 -11.18 0.30
CA PHE A 28 5.38 -12.03 -0.08
C PHE A 28 6.72 -11.45 0.41
N SER A 29 6.88 -11.25 1.72
CA SER A 29 8.06 -10.61 2.32
C SER A 29 9.34 -11.42 2.16
N ASP A 30 9.23 -12.73 1.92
CA ASP A 30 10.34 -13.61 1.56
C ASP A 30 10.88 -13.34 0.15
N VAL A 31 10.06 -12.77 -0.74
CA VAL A 31 10.44 -12.44 -2.12
C VAL A 31 10.76 -10.95 -2.26
N CYS A 32 9.92 -10.09 -1.69
CA CYS A 32 9.98 -8.64 -1.86
C CYS A 32 10.02 -7.93 -0.49
N PRO A 33 11.07 -8.11 0.33
CA PRO A 33 11.07 -7.64 1.72
C PRO A 33 10.90 -6.12 1.84
N LYS A 34 11.57 -5.35 0.98
CA LYS A 34 11.51 -3.87 1.01
C LYS A 34 10.13 -3.35 0.62
N THR A 35 9.53 -3.90 -0.43
CA THR A 35 8.19 -3.52 -0.90
C THR A 35 7.12 -3.91 0.11
N CYS A 36 7.18 -5.12 0.65
CA CYS A 36 6.25 -5.58 1.67
C CYS A 36 6.34 -4.74 2.94
N LYS A 37 7.56 -4.41 3.38
CA LYS A 37 7.78 -3.53 4.53
C LYS A 37 7.18 -2.15 4.29
N ASN A 38 7.40 -1.55 3.11
CA ASN A 38 6.78 -0.27 2.75
C ASN A 38 5.25 -0.33 2.82
N PHE A 39 4.64 -1.32 2.18
CA PHE A 39 3.18 -1.47 2.14
C PHE A 39 2.59 -1.67 3.54
N LEU A 40 3.20 -2.55 4.35
CA LEU A 40 2.76 -2.82 5.72
C LEU A 40 2.79 -1.56 6.59
N PHE A 41 3.88 -0.80 6.55
CA PHE A 41 3.98 0.43 7.35
C PHE A 41 3.05 1.54 6.86
N LEU A 42 2.73 1.60 5.57
CA LEU A 42 1.70 2.51 5.06
C LEU A 42 0.29 2.06 5.48
N CYS A 43 0.07 0.76 5.73
CA CYS A 43 -1.19 0.29 6.32
C CYS A 43 -1.32 0.72 7.80
N THR A 44 -0.22 0.62 8.57
CA THR A 44 -0.26 0.93 10.03
C THR A 44 -0.14 2.42 10.33
N GLY A 45 0.55 3.19 9.47
CA GLY A 45 0.79 4.61 9.70
C GLY A 45 1.91 4.93 10.69
N GLU A 46 2.67 3.93 11.16
CA GLU A 46 3.66 4.08 12.25
C GLU A 46 4.91 4.90 11.87
N LYS A 47 5.10 5.20 10.58
CA LYS A 47 6.30 5.93 10.10
C LYS A 47 6.17 7.45 10.16
N GLY A 48 5.07 7.98 10.68
CA GLY A 48 4.89 9.42 10.88
C GLY A 48 4.75 10.16 9.56
N LEU A 49 5.38 11.33 9.47
CA LEU A 49 5.30 12.20 8.29
C LEU A 49 6.32 11.83 7.21
N GLY A 50 5.89 11.90 5.95
CA GLY A 50 6.76 11.75 4.79
C GLY A 50 7.80 12.86 4.71
N LYS A 51 8.99 12.54 4.21
CA LYS A 51 10.10 13.50 4.13
C LYS A 51 9.81 14.57 3.07
N ARG A 52 9.18 14.19 1.96
CA ARG A 52 8.88 15.07 0.83
C ARG A 52 7.49 15.67 0.90
N THR A 53 6.48 14.83 1.09
CA THR A 53 5.07 15.24 1.08
C THR A 53 4.67 15.97 2.35
N ARG A 54 5.41 15.76 3.46
CA ARG A 54 5.07 16.25 4.81
C ARG A 54 3.69 15.81 5.30
N LYS A 55 3.09 14.81 4.66
CA LYS A 55 1.81 14.19 5.02
C LYS A 55 2.04 12.88 5.76
N GLN A 56 1.04 12.41 6.49
CA GLN A 56 1.13 11.12 7.18
C GLN A 56 1.38 9.99 6.16
N LEU A 57 2.38 9.16 6.43
CA LEU A 57 2.68 7.94 5.67
C LEU A 57 1.67 6.85 6.02
N CYS A 58 0.42 7.04 5.60
CA CYS A 58 -0.68 6.15 5.93
C CYS A 58 -1.72 6.08 4.80
N TYR A 59 -2.22 4.88 4.52
CA TYR A 59 -3.31 4.66 3.57
C TYR A 59 -4.69 4.99 4.13
N LYS A 60 -4.86 5.04 5.46
CA LYS A 60 -6.17 5.34 6.07
C LYS A 60 -6.66 6.71 5.61
N GLY A 61 -7.85 6.75 5.02
CA GLY A 61 -8.46 7.95 4.45
C GLY A 61 -8.03 8.29 3.02
N SER A 62 -7.08 7.54 2.43
CA SER A 62 -6.82 7.61 0.99
C SER A 62 -7.90 6.87 0.19
N THR A 63 -8.02 7.19 -1.09
CA THR A 63 -9.06 6.65 -1.98
C THR A 63 -8.49 5.75 -3.08
N PHE A 64 -9.34 4.91 -3.65
CA PHE A 64 -9.09 4.28 -4.95
C PHE A 64 -9.47 5.28 -6.05
N HIS A 65 -8.48 6.04 -6.54
CA HIS A 65 -8.71 7.15 -7.47
C HIS A 65 -8.86 6.70 -8.93
N ARG A 66 -8.50 5.45 -9.26
CA ARG A 66 -8.66 4.90 -10.61
C ARG A 66 -9.22 3.49 -10.55
N ILE A 67 -10.34 3.28 -11.25
CA ILE A 67 -11.05 2.00 -11.34
C ILE A 67 -11.23 1.68 -12.82
N VAL A 68 -10.72 0.54 -13.27
CA VAL A 68 -10.87 0.05 -14.63
C VAL A 68 -11.58 -1.29 -14.57
N LYS A 69 -12.82 -1.33 -15.09
CA LYS A 69 -13.64 -2.53 -15.13
C LYS A 69 -12.87 -3.67 -15.81
N GLU A 70 -12.99 -4.88 -15.25
CA GLU A 70 -12.34 -6.10 -15.77
C GLU A 70 -10.80 -6.05 -15.81
N PHE A 71 -10.19 -5.11 -15.08
CA PHE A 71 -8.75 -5.02 -15.01
C PHE A 71 -8.26 -4.83 -13.58
N MET A 72 -8.42 -3.63 -12.99
CA MET A 72 -7.84 -3.33 -11.69
C MET A 72 -8.47 -2.11 -11.01
N ILE A 73 -8.17 -1.98 -9.71
CA ILE A 73 -8.34 -0.77 -8.92
C ILE A 73 -6.97 -0.26 -8.48
N GLN A 74 -6.79 1.06 -8.49
CA GLN A 74 -5.55 1.72 -8.10
C GLN A 74 -5.84 2.77 -7.03
N GLY A 75 -5.03 2.74 -5.97
CA GLY A 75 -5.09 3.65 -4.84
C GLY A 75 -3.69 3.92 -4.30
N GLY A 76 -3.59 4.31 -3.03
CA GLY A 76 -2.32 4.51 -2.34
C GLY A 76 -1.70 5.90 -2.51
N ASP A 77 -2.30 6.77 -3.31
CA ASP A 77 -1.98 8.21 -3.33
C ASP A 77 -2.68 8.92 -2.17
N PHE A 78 -2.02 8.92 -1.01
CA PHE A 78 -2.50 9.60 0.19
C PHE A 78 -2.21 11.11 0.20
N SER A 79 -1.45 11.63 -0.77
CA SER A 79 -1.04 13.04 -0.76
C SER A 79 -1.85 13.90 -1.72
N GLU A 80 -2.15 13.45 -2.92
CA GLU A 80 -2.92 14.21 -3.91
C GLU A 80 -4.24 13.55 -4.28
N GLY A 81 -4.37 12.24 -4.06
CA GLY A 81 -5.58 11.48 -4.35
C GLY A 81 -5.94 11.39 -5.83
N ASN A 82 -4.98 11.65 -6.73
CA ASN A 82 -5.20 11.74 -8.18
C ASN A 82 -4.24 10.86 -9.00
N GLY A 83 -3.32 10.16 -8.33
CA GLY A 83 -2.34 9.25 -8.93
C GLY A 83 -0.97 9.85 -9.22
N ARG A 84 -0.75 11.15 -8.95
CA ARG A 84 0.56 11.82 -9.11
C ARG A 84 1.36 11.89 -7.81
N GLY A 85 0.70 11.68 -6.68
CA GLY A 85 1.31 11.78 -5.36
C GLY A 85 1.75 10.46 -4.76
N GLY A 86 1.80 10.44 -3.43
CA GLY A 86 2.31 9.35 -2.62
C GLY A 86 3.80 9.50 -2.30
N GLU A 87 4.22 8.78 -1.27
CA GLU A 87 5.61 8.71 -0.86
C GLU A 87 5.86 7.38 -0.13
N SER A 88 7.04 6.80 -0.32
CA SER A 88 7.44 5.61 0.43
C SER A 88 7.93 5.96 1.84
N ILE A 89 7.93 4.96 2.71
CA ILE A 89 8.48 5.10 4.07
C ILE A 89 9.99 5.40 4.11
N TYR A 90 10.68 5.27 2.98
CA TYR A 90 12.12 5.50 2.86
C TYR A 90 12.46 6.95 2.48
N GLY A 91 11.45 7.74 2.09
CA GLY A 91 11.62 9.10 1.57
C GLY A 91 11.61 9.11 0.05
N GLY A 92 10.58 9.71 -0.54
CA GLY A 92 10.35 9.67 -1.99
C GLY A 92 10.09 8.25 -2.53
N TYR A 93 10.69 7.94 -3.67
CA TYR A 93 10.58 6.64 -4.34
C TYR A 93 11.73 5.70 -3.95
N PHE A 94 11.55 4.40 -4.16
CA PHE A 94 12.60 3.41 -3.97
C PHE A 94 12.60 2.39 -5.10
N GLU A 95 13.77 1.84 -5.41
CA GLU A 95 13.91 0.73 -6.35
C GLU A 95 13.23 -0.52 -5.77
N GLY A 96 12.18 -0.99 -6.46
CA GLY A 96 11.56 -2.28 -6.21
C GLY A 96 12.36 -3.35 -6.92
N ARG A 97 13.03 -4.22 -6.16
CA ARG A 97 13.70 -5.39 -6.75
C ARG A 97 12.78 -6.59 -6.63
N THR A 98 12.43 -7.13 -7.78
CA THR A 98 12.00 -8.52 -7.91
C THR A 98 12.58 -9.05 -9.21
N SER A 99 13.68 -9.80 -9.12
CA SER A 99 14.09 -10.69 -10.20
C SER A 99 13.22 -11.93 -10.08
N VAL A 100 12.08 -11.94 -10.77
CA VAL A 100 11.40 -13.21 -11.06
C VAL A 100 11.97 -13.66 -12.40
N GLU A 101 12.87 -14.64 -12.38
CA GLU A 101 13.05 -15.46 -13.59
C GLU A 101 11.74 -16.21 -13.79
N ILE A 102 11.10 -15.95 -14.93
CA ILE A 102 9.93 -16.70 -15.41
C ILE A 102 10.46 -17.88 -16.21
#